data_AF-A0AAU7A9I2-F1
#
_entry.id   AF-A0AAU7A9I2-F1
#
_cell.length_a   1.000
_cell.length_b   1.000
_cell.length_c   1.000
_cell.angle_alpha   90.00
_cell.angle_beta   90.00
_cell.angle_gamma   90.00
#
_symmetry.space_group_name_H-M   'P 1'
#
loop_
_entity.id
_entity.type
_entity.pdbx_description
1 polymer ?
#
loop_
_entity_poly.entity_id
_entity_poly.type
_entity_poly.pdbx_seq_one_letter_code
_entity_poly.pdbx_strand_id
1 'polypeptide(L)'
;MKKACPETIFTLSAGRTGTAWLSEFLAVNLNCEALHESLGVEDFGNRMPDIKIMRSFNENGNNAIVKDFWKRKFSMLTSNIHIEINHTLGKCGLIENISRSQLAEKSRIIILKRDIVRQCASYVVRHDFVDITTAWQWYLHPSYQKKTYQSKIIFTI
;
A
#
# COMPACT_ATOMS: atom_id res chain seq x y z
N MET A 1 27.02 9.85 13.90
CA MET A 1 25.57 10.19 13.97
C MET A 1 24.77 8.91 13.81
N LYS A 2 23.98 8.50 14.83
CA LYS A 2 22.98 7.43 14.64
C LYS A 2 21.91 7.97 13.70
N LYS A 3 21.80 7.39 12.50
CA LYS A 3 20.73 7.71 11.55
C LYS A 3 19.41 7.43 12.27
N ALA A 4 18.53 8.42 12.40
CA ALA A 4 17.22 8.22 13.00
C ALA A 4 16.52 7.06 12.26
N CYS A 5 16.15 6.01 13.01
CA CYS A 5 15.37 4.91 12.48
C CYS A 5 14.01 5.48 12.05
N PRO A 6 13.49 5.15 10.85
CA PRO A 6 12.16 5.60 10.48
C PRO A 6 11.13 5.05 11.48
N GLU A 7 10.30 5.94 12.03
CA GLU A 7 9.20 5.51 12.91
C GLU A 7 8.14 4.73 12.11
N THR A 8 8.08 4.92 10.77
CA THR A 8 7.16 4.19 9.91
C THR A 8 7.74 3.89 8.53
N ILE A 9 7.59 2.66 8.04
CA ILE A 9 7.98 2.21 6.71
C ILE A 9 6.75 1.64 6.00
N PHE A 10 6.46 2.15 4.82
CA PHE A 10 5.48 1.57 3.90
C PHE A 10 6.11 1.20 2.56
N THR A 11 5.41 0.39 1.77
CA THR A 11 5.83 0.04 0.41
C THR A 11 4.88 0.57 -0.66
N LEU A 12 5.44 0.99 -1.79
CA LEU A 12 4.71 1.09 -3.06
C LEU A 12 5.15 -0.06 -3.96
N SER A 13 4.19 -0.91 -4.34
CA SER A 13 4.40 -2.04 -5.23
C SER A 13 3.14 -2.30 -6.04
N ALA A 14 3.31 -2.87 -7.24
CA ALA A 14 2.19 -3.36 -8.03
C ALA A 14 1.65 -4.74 -7.57
N GLY A 15 2.32 -5.40 -6.62
CA GLY A 15 2.10 -6.82 -6.29
C GLY A 15 3.04 -7.71 -7.10
N ARG A 16 3.35 -8.92 -6.61
CA ARG A 16 4.26 -9.88 -7.30
C ARG A 16 5.68 -9.35 -7.60
N THR A 17 6.15 -8.38 -6.82
CA THR A 17 7.50 -7.79 -6.95
C THR A 17 8.50 -8.29 -5.92
N GLY A 18 8.16 -9.30 -5.12
CA GLY A 18 9.01 -9.79 -4.02
C GLY A 18 8.73 -9.12 -2.67
N THR A 19 7.49 -8.68 -2.44
CA THR A 19 7.06 -8.05 -1.18
C THR A 19 7.21 -8.96 0.03
N ALA A 20 6.92 -10.26 -0.11
CA ALA A 20 7.12 -11.25 0.96
C ALA A 20 8.59 -11.32 1.42
N TRP A 21 9.51 -11.47 0.45
CA TRP A 21 10.96 -11.46 0.72
C TRP A 21 11.40 -10.15 1.38
N LEU A 22 10.89 -9.00 0.92
CA LEU A 22 11.23 -7.71 1.53
C LEU A 22 10.75 -7.63 2.99
N SER A 23 9.62 -8.26 3.32
CA SER A 23 9.07 -8.24 4.69
C SER A 23 9.98 -9.01 5.63
N GLU A 24 10.34 -10.22 5.24
CA GLU A 24 11.28 -11.05 6.00
C GLU A 24 12.64 -10.36 6.13
N PHE A 25 13.15 -9.79 5.03
CA PHE A 25 14.42 -9.06 5.04
C PHE A 25 14.40 -7.90 6.04
N LEU A 26 13.36 -7.07 6.04
CA LEU A 26 13.25 -5.96 6.98
C LEU A 26 13.07 -6.43 8.42
N ALA A 27 12.23 -7.44 8.64
CA ALA A 27 11.98 -7.97 9.98
C ALA A 27 13.27 -8.50 10.64
N VAL A 28 14.05 -9.28 9.89
CA VAL A 28 15.32 -9.84 10.38
C VAL A 28 16.34 -8.73 10.64
N ASN A 29 16.51 -7.78 9.71
CA ASN A 29 17.57 -6.77 9.82
C ASN A 29 17.26 -5.65 10.81
N LEU A 30 15.98 -5.36 11.07
CA LEU A 30 15.56 -4.32 12.02
C LEU A 30 15.13 -4.90 13.37
N ASN A 31 15.13 -6.23 13.51
CA ASN A 31 14.71 -6.94 14.71
C ASN A 31 13.35 -6.46 15.22
N CYS A 32 12.40 -6.31 14.31
CA CYS A 32 11.04 -5.88 14.58
C CYS A 32 10.05 -6.63 13.68
N GLU A 33 8.77 -6.61 14.02
CA GLU A 33 7.75 -7.18 13.15
C GLU A 33 7.59 -6.33 11.87
N ALA A 34 7.51 -6.99 10.72
CA ALA A 34 7.15 -6.38 9.46
C ALA A 34 5.86 -7.01 8.94
N LEU A 35 4.78 -6.23 8.96
CA LEU A 35 3.46 -6.69 8.57
C LEU A 35 3.37 -6.84 7.05
N HIS A 36 3.25 -8.07 6.56
CA HIS A 36 3.00 -8.34 5.14
C HIS A 36 1.52 -8.62 4.90
N GLU A 37 0.76 -7.56 4.60
CA GLU A 37 -0.69 -7.58 4.35
C GLU A 37 -1.53 -8.08 5.56
N SER A 38 -2.51 -7.29 6.02
CA SER A 38 -3.44 -7.71 7.09
C SER A 38 -4.60 -8.50 6.48
N LEU A 39 -4.61 -9.83 6.65
CA LEU A 39 -5.55 -10.75 5.98
C LEU A 39 -6.66 -11.30 6.88
N GLY A 40 -6.75 -10.87 8.14
CA GLY A 40 -7.83 -11.25 9.03
C GLY A 40 -9.18 -10.75 8.53
N VAL A 41 -10.26 -11.44 8.88
CA VAL A 41 -11.63 -11.06 8.47
C VAL A 41 -11.94 -9.61 8.86
N GLU A 42 -11.54 -9.21 10.07
CA GLU A 42 -11.76 -7.86 10.59
C GLU A 42 -10.78 -6.81 10.07
N ASP A 43 -9.76 -7.21 9.30
CA ASP A 43 -8.75 -6.29 8.78
C ASP A 43 -9.27 -5.50 7.58
N PHE A 44 -10.14 -6.09 6.76
CA PHE A 44 -10.75 -5.45 5.60
C PHE A 44 -11.69 -4.32 6.04
N GLY A 45 -11.45 -3.12 5.53
CA GLY A 45 -12.18 -1.89 5.90
C GLY A 45 -11.58 -1.12 7.09
N ASN A 46 -10.66 -1.76 7.82
CA ASN A 46 -10.04 -1.22 9.04
C ASN A 46 -8.53 -1.01 8.88
N ARG A 47 -7.76 -2.09 8.74
CA ARG A 47 -6.29 -2.06 8.58
C ARG A 47 -5.89 -2.14 7.10
N MET A 48 -6.69 -2.84 6.30
CA MET A 48 -6.54 -2.99 4.86
C MET A 48 -7.76 -2.37 4.18
N PRO A 49 -7.63 -1.67 3.04
CA PRO A 49 -8.79 -1.19 2.31
C PRO A 49 -9.59 -2.37 1.76
N ASP A 50 -10.90 -2.38 1.98
CA ASP A 50 -11.80 -3.34 1.35
C ASP A 50 -12.11 -2.95 -0.10
N ILE A 51 -12.83 -3.81 -0.83
CA ILE A 51 -13.24 -3.56 -2.21
C ILE A 51 -13.99 -2.22 -2.33
N LYS A 52 -14.84 -1.86 -1.37
CA LYS A 52 -15.63 -0.62 -1.41
C LYS A 52 -14.72 0.60 -1.33
N ILE A 53 -13.74 0.60 -0.44
CA ILE A 53 -12.77 1.68 -0.24
C ILE A 53 -11.85 1.78 -1.44
N MET A 54 -11.31 0.65 -1.92
CA MET A 54 -10.48 0.58 -3.13
C MET A 54 -11.21 1.20 -4.34
N ARG A 55 -12.46 0.78 -4.57
CA ARG A 55 -13.28 1.30 -5.68
C ARG A 55 -13.66 2.76 -5.46
N SER A 56 -13.94 3.16 -4.23
CA SER A 56 -14.24 4.56 -3.91
C SER A 56 -13.07 5.47 -4.25
N PHE A 57 -11.84 5.04 -3.95
CA PHE A 57 -10.64 5.78 -4.32
C PHE A 57 -10.45 5.85 -5.84
N ASN A 58 -10.56 4.71 -6.53
CA ASN A 58 -10.37 4.66 -7.97
C ASN A 58 -11.44 5.47 -8.73
N GLU A 59 -12.68 5.47 -8.23
CA GLU A 59 -13.81 6.13 -8.88
C GLU A 59 -13.96 7.59 -8.43
N ASN A 60 -13.58 7.98 -7.23
CA ASN A 60 -13.89 9.31 -6.70
C ASN A 60 -12.68 10.03 -6.07
N GLY A 61 -11.49 9.44 -6.15
CA GLY A 61 -10.30 9.94 -5.48
C GLY A 61 -10.41 9.86 -3.94
N ASN A 62 -9.68 10.74 -3.25
CA ASN A 62 -9.65 10.78 -1.79
C ASN A 62 -10.93 11.39 -1.17
N ASN A 63 -12.06 10.71 -1.35
CA ASN A 63 -13.39 11.10 -0.86
C ASN A 63 -13.52 10.86 0.67
N ALA A 64 -14.70 11.12 1.23
CA ALA A 64 -14.95 10.97 2.68
C ALA A 64 -14.68 9.53 3.18
N ILE A 65 -15.14 8.52 2.45
CA ILE A 65 -14.95 7.10 2.80
C ILE A 65 -13.46 6.74 2.87
N VAL A 66 -12.67 7.19 1.90
CA VAL A 66 -11.23 6.92 1.85
C VAL A 66 -10.49 7.68 2.96
N LYS A 67 -10.84 8.95 3.19
CA LYS A 67 -10.26 9.74 4.30
C LYS A 67 -10.55 9.13 5.66
N ASP A 68 -11.77 8.65 5.88
CA ASP A 68 -12.17 8.02 7.14
C ASP A 68 -11.40 6.72 7.39
N PHE A 69 -11.20 5.92 6.33
CA PHE A 69 -10.32 4.75 6.40
C PHE A 69 -8.90 5.13 6.84
N TRP A 70 -8.27 6.09 6.17
CA TRP A 70 -6.90 6.50 6.50
C TRP A 70 -6.77 7.10 7.89
N LYS A 71 -7.76 7.91 8.33
CA LYS A 71 -7.79 8.46 9.69
C LYS A 71 -7.81 7.34 10.74
N ARG A 72 -8.65 6.31 10.55
CA ARG A 72 -8.68 5.15 11.45
C ARG A 72 -7.37 4.37 11.40
N LYS A 73 -6.87 4.04 10.21
CA LYS A 73 -5.62 3.29 10.06
C LYS A 73 -4.43 3.99 10.72
N PHE A 74 -4.26 5.29 10.50
CA PHE A 74 -3.18 6.06 11.12
C PHE A 74 -3.31 6.14 12.64
N SER A 75 -4.54 6.21 13.19
CA SER A 75 -4.74 6.20 14.64
C SER A 75 -4.33 4.88 15.31
N MET A 76 -4.23 3.78 14.55
CA MET A 76 -3.80 2.47 15.05
C MET A 76 -2.27 2.34 15.10
N LEU A 77 -1.52 3.26 14.49
CA LEU A 77 -0.05 3.25 14.50
C LEU A 77 0.45 3.75 15.85
N THR A 78 0.58 2.82 16.80
CA THR A 78 0.96 3.11 18.20
C THR A 78 2.39 2.66 18.54
N SER A 79 3.04 1.92 17.64
CA SER A 79 4.40 1.41 17.84
C SER A 79 5.46 2.47 17.51
N ASN A 80 6.60 2.39 18.19
CA ASN A 80 7.77 3.26 17.92
C ASN A 80 8.35 3.03 16.52
N ILE A 81 8.18 1.83 15.98
CA ILE A 81 8.55 1.44 14.61
C ILE A 81 7.38 0.65 14.05
N HIS A 82 6.81 1.11 12.92
CA HIS A 82 5.80 0.40 12.15
C HIS A 82 6.34 0.06 10.77
N ILE A 83 6.30 -1.20 10.37
CA ILE A 83 6.68 -1.61 9.02
C ILE A 83 5.51 -2.36 8.41
N GLU A 84 5.00 -1.84 7.29
CA GLU A 84 3.91 -2.48 6.57
C GLU A 84 4.20 -2.57 5.07
N ILE A 85 4.26 -3.81 4.63
CA ILE A 85 4.37 -4.17 3.24
C ILE A 85 2.98 -4.57 2.77
N ASN A 86 2.31 -3.63 2.12
CA ASN A 86 0.98 -3.85 1.61
C ASN A 86 0.81 -3.07 0.31
N HIS A 87 0.65 -3.80 -0.79
CA HIS A 87 0.60 -3.21 -2.11
C HIS A 87 -0.77 -2.55 -2.42
N THR A 88 -1.82 -2.82 -1.64
CA THR A 88 -3.14 -2.18 -1.83
C THR A 88 -3.19 -0.77 -1.27
N LEU A 89 -2.40 -0.47 -0.23
CA LEU A 89 -2.31 0.85 0.36
C LEU A 89 -1.90 1.93 -0.65
N GLY A 90 -0.84 1.67 -1.42
CA GLY A 90 -0.39 2.56 -2.49
C GLY A 90 -1.47 2.80 -3.56
N LYS A 91 -2.23 1.75 -3.89
CA LYS A 91 -3.35 1.79 -4.82
C LYS A 91 -4.58 2.50 -4.25
N CYS A 92 -4.61 2.73 -2.94
CA CYS A 92 -5.71 3.36 -2.22
C CYS A 92 -5.32 4.70 -1.56
N GLY A 93 -4.38 5.44 -2.16
CA GLY A 93 -4.10 6.81 -1.74
C GLY A 93 -3.16 6.97 -0.54
N LEU A 94 -2.25 6.01 -0.31
CA LEU A 94 -1.25 6.08 0.76
C LEU A 94 -0.47 7.40 0.76
N ILE A 95 0.02 7.83 -0.41
CA ILE A 95 0.89 9.01 -0.52
C ILE A 95 0.11 10.30 -0.27
N GLU A 96 -1.09 10.39 -0.81
CA GLU A 96 -2.01 11.52 -0.68
C GLU A 96 -2.44 11.73 0.77
N ASN A 97 -2.56 10.65 1.54
CA ASN A 97 -2.95 10.73 2.94
C ASN A 97 -1.75 10.89 3.88
N ILE A 98 -0.61 10.24 3.62
CA ILE A 98 0.62 10.46 4.41
C ILE A 98 1.10 11.90 4.29
N SER A 99 1.17 12.44 3.06
CA SER A 99 1.68 13.80 2.80
C SER A 99 0.89 14.91 3.50
N ARG A 100 -0.35 14.61 3.95
CA ARG A 100 -1.24 15.54 4.67
C ARG A 100 -1.33 15.23 6.17
N SER A 101 -0.48 14.34 6.67
CA SER A 101 -0.48 13.89 8.05
C SER A 101 0.85 14.20 8.73
N GLN A 102 0.86 14.11 10.06
CA GLN A 102 2.10 14.23 10.86
C GLN A 102 3.11 13.11 10.57
N LEU A 103 2.68 12.04 9.89
CA LEU A 103 3.55 10.93 9.50
C LEU A 103 4.46 11.27 8.31
N ALA A 104 4.23 12.37 7.59
CA ALA A 104 4.97 12.72 6.38
C ALA A 104 6.50 12.72 6.58
N GLU A 105 6.98 13.33 7.67
CA GLU A 105 8.42 13.46 7.94
C GLU A 105 9.04 12.16 8.52
N LYS A 106 8.21 11.39 9.21
CA LYS A 106 8.56 10.19 9.97
C LYS A 106 8.45 8.90 9.15
N SER A 107 7.77 8.98 8.00
CA SER A 107 7.57 7.85 7.10
C SER A 107 8.71 7.71 6.10
N ARG A 108 9.00 6.47 5.73
CA ARG A 108 9.81 6.13 4.56
C ARG A 108 9.00 5.22 3.63
N ILE A 109 9.11 5.50 2.34
CA ILE A 109 8.42 4.75 1.31
C ILE A 109 9.45 3.96 0.50
N ILE A 110 9.34 2.64 0.53
CA ILE A 110 10.15 1.76 -0.30
C ILE A 110 9.37 1.47 -1.59
N ILE A 111 9.93 1.87 -2.73
CA ILE A 111 9.34 1.57 -4.04
C ILE A 111 9.95 0.27 -4.55
N LEU A 112 9.15 -0.79 -4.62
CA LEU A 112 9.59 -2.10 -5.09
C LEU A 112 9.12 -2.33 -6.53
N LYS A 113 10.10 -2.44 -7.44
CA LYS A 113 9.87 -2.70 -8.87
C LYS A 113 10.42 -4.06 -9.25
N ARG A 114 9.81 -4.67 -10.26
CA ARG A 114 10.25 -5.89 -10.90
C ARG A 114 10.20 -5.67 -12.41
N ASP A 115 11.03 -6.42 -13.14
CA ASP A 115 10.90 -6.54 -14.58
C ASP A 115 9.44 -6.86 -14.97
N ILE A 116 8.90 -6.11 -15.93
CA ILE A 116 7.48 -6.14 -16.27
C ILE A 116 7.07 -7.49 -16.85
N VAL A 117 7.93 -8.12 -17.66
CA VAL A 117 7.64 -9.42 -18.29
C VAL A 117 7.57 -10.50 -17.21
N ARG A 118 8.54 -10.54 -16.29
CA ARG A 118 8.55 -11.48 -15.16
C ARG A 118 7.38 -11.26 -14.21
N GLN A 119 6.95 -10.01 -14.02
CA GLN A 119 5.79 -9.71 -13.20
C GLN A 119 4.50 -10.21 -13.85
N CYS A 120 4.29 -9.92 -15.14
CA CYS A 120 3.15 -10.40 -15.91
C CYS A 120 3.07 -11.93 -15.94
N ALA A 121 4.20 -12.60 -16.21
CA ALA A 121 4.27 -14.06 -16.15
C ALA A 121 3.85 -14.59 -14.77
N SER A 122 4.26 -13.92 -13.69
CA SER A 122 3.83 -14.33 -12.35
C SER A 122 2.34 -14.15 -12.09
N TYR A 123 1.69 -13.13 -12.65
CA TYR A 123 0.24 -12.96 -12.52
C TYR A 123 -0.51 -14.09 -13.25
N VAL A 124 -0.06 -14.43 -14.47
CA VAL A 124 -0.67 -15.48 -15.29
C VAL A 124 -0.59 -16.84 -14.59
N VAL A 125 0.59 -17.22 -14.09
CA VAL A 125 0.81 -18.50 -13.41
C VAL A 125 -0.06 -18.66 -12.15
N ARG A 126 -0.38 -17.55 -11.47
CA ARG A 126 -1.21 -17.57 -10.26
C ARG A 126 -2.70 -17.35 -10.51
N HIS A 127 -3.10 -17.12 -11.76
CA HIS A 127 -4.50 -16.85 -12.09
C HIS A 127 -5.08 -15.63 -11.35
N ASP A 128 -4.24 -14.63 -11.06
CA ASP A 128 -4.58 -13.48 -10.20
C ASP A 128 -5.71 -12.58 -10.77
N PHE A 129 -6.09 -12.77 -12.04
CA PHE A 129 -7.15 -12.00 -12.74
C PHE A 129 -8.33 -12.85 -13.22
N VAL A 130 -8.47 -14.09 -12.76
CA VAL A 130 -9.61 -14.95 -13.13
C VAL A 130 -10.89 -14.50 -12.44
N ASP A 131 -10.80 -14.08 -11.18
CA ASP A 131 -11.93 -13.62 -10.40
C ASP A 131 -11.94 -12.08 -10.28
N ILE A 132 -13.11 -11.49 -10.53
CA ILE A 132 -13.27 -10.04 -10.55
C ILE A 132 -13.11 -9.40 -9.16
N THR A 133 -13.50 -10.11 -8.10
CA THR A 133 -13.34 -9.63 -6.72
C THR A 133 -11.85 -9.58 -6.35
N THR A 134 -11.08 -10.58 -6.79
CA THR A 134 -9.61 -10.58 -6.63
C THR A 134 -9.00 -9.40 -7.38
N ALA A 135 -9.40 -9.21 -8.63
CA ALA A 135 -8.90 -8.11 -9.44
C ALA A 135 -9.25 -6.73 -8.85
N TRP A 136 -10.41 -6.57 -8.22
CA TRP A 136 -10.83 -5.32 -7.59
C TRP A 136 -10.22 -5.06 -6.22
N GLN A 137 -10.04 -6.11 -5.41
CA GLN A 137 -9.48 -6.01 -4.06
C GLN A 137 -7.97 -5.76 -4.08
N TRP A 138 -7.25 -6.43 -4.99
CA TRP A 138 -5.79 -6.46 -4.99
C TRP A 138 -5.16 -5.58 -6.06
N TYR A 139 -5.89 -5.28 -7.13
CA TYR A 139 -5.35 -4.63 -8.31
C TYR A 139 -6.17 -3.41 -8.77
N LEU A 140 -5.53 -2.58 -9.58
CA LEU A 140 -6.22 -1.53 -10.33
C LEU A 140 -6.75 -2.18 -11.61
N HIS A 141 -7.99 -2.67 -11.55
CA HIS A 141 -8.63 -3.31 -12.69
C HIS A 141 -8.67 -2.37 -13.91
N PRO A 142 -8.37 -2.85 -15.13
CA PRO A 142 -8.28 -2.00 -16.32
C PRO A 142 -9.56 -1.22 -16.65
N SER A 143 -10.72 -1.73 -16.25
CA SER A 143 -12.01 -1.05 -16.43
C SER A 143 -12.28 0.10 -15.47
N TYR A 144 -11.40 0.37 -14.49
CA TYR A 144 -11.55 1.57 -13.67
C TYR A 144 -11.40 2.82 -14.53
N GLN A 145 -12.26 3.81 -14.28
CA GLN A 145 -12.14 5.09 -14.94
C GLN A 145 -10.80 5.71 -14.56
N LYS A 146 -9.99 6.11 -15.55
CA LYS A 146 -8.71 6.80 -15.31
C LYS A 146 -8.99 8.22 -14.82
N LYS A 147 -9.35 8.35 -13.55
CA LYS A 147 -9.43 9.65 -12.86
C LYS A 147 -8.09 9.96 -12.23
N THR A 148 -7.04 10.00 -13.06
CA THR A 148 -5.76 10.58 -12.64
C THR A 148 -6.01 12.05 -12.35
N TYR A 149 -6.18 12.40 -11.07
CA TYR A 149 -5.92 13.75 -10.62
C TYR A 149 -4.53 14.13 -11.14
N GLN A 150 -4.38 15.30 -11.75
CA GLN A 150 -3.08 15.87 -12.06
C GLN A 150 -2.33 16.10 -10.73
N SER A 151 -1.74 15.06 -10.17
CA SER A 151 -0.64 15.23 -9.25
C SER A 151 0.48 15.80 -10.09
N LYS A 152 0.69 17.13 -10.02
CA LYS A 152 2.02 17.69 -10.33
C LYS A 152 3.02 16.76 -9.65
N ILE A 153 3.91 16.19 -10.44
CA ILE A 153 4.88 15.19 -10.00
C ILE A 153 5.63 15.76 -8.78
N ILE A 154 5.28 15.30 -7.58
CA ILE A 154 6.05 15.57 -6.35
C ILE A 154 7.05 14.42 -6.24
N PHE A 155 8.01 14.37 -7.16
CA PHE A 155 9.22 13.57 -7.05
C PHE A 155 10.30 14.29 -7.85
N THR A 156 11.02 15.19 -7.19
CA THR A 156 12.36 15.56 -7.61
C THR A 156 13.30 14.51 -7.03
N ILE A 157 14.06 13.86 -7.90
CA ILE A 157 15.07 12.83 -7.58
C ILE A 157 16.20 13.47 -6.77
#